data_AF-A0A967N7K1-F1
#
_entry.id   AF-A0A967N7K1-F1
#
_cell.length_a   1.000
_cell.length_b   1.000
_cell.length_c   1.000
_cell.angle_alpha   90.00
_cell.angle_beta   90.00
_cell.angle_gamma   90.00
#
_symmetry.space_group_name_H-M   'P 1'
#
loop_
_entity.id
_entity.type
_entity.pdbx_description
1 polymer ?
#
loop_
_entity_poly.entity_id
_entity_poly.type
_entity_poly.pdbx_seq_one_letter_code
_entity_poly.pdbx_strand_id
1 'polypeptide(L)'
;YRTGPLYTPPSVRGTVVMPGIIGGANWGGPAADPTTGVVYVKSTERPSLMAVGLADTTRVEGDYALDRSRRSLSLDGLPLNRPPYGTLTAYDLNRGEILWREAVGDDPEIRSHPALEGADLPERLGVAGAPGPIVTAGGLVFLTGGGDVLYAFDKETGEVLWEGELPGRGYANPMTYATSDGGQRVAIATGSGDETRLVVFGLPR
;
A
#
# COMPACT_ATOMS: atom_id res chain seq x y z
N TYR A 1 13.38 -22.52 2.29
CA TYR A 1 12.65 -21.81 3.36
C TYR A 1 11.67 -22.77 4.03
N ARG A 2 11.06 -22.37 5.16
CA ARG A 2 9.95 -23.09 5.81
C ARG A 2 8.70 -22.22 5.90
N THR A 3 7.53 -22.83 6.04
CA THR A 3 6.23 -22.19 6.28
C THR A 3 5.65 -22.66 7.62
N GLY A 4 4.67 -21.95 8.16
CA GLY A 4 4.01 -22.30 9.42
C GLY A 4 2.93 -21.29 9.83
N PRO A 5 2.32 -21.43 11.03
CA PRO A 5 1.34 -20.47 11.55
C PRO A 5 1.92 -19.05 11.73
N LEU A 6 1.05 -18.06 11.95
CA LEU A 6 1.39 -16.62 12.02
C LEU A 6 2.61 -16.30 12.89
N TYR A 7 2.78 -16.99 14.02
CA TYR A 7 3.86 -16.76 14.97
C TYR A 7 5.06 -17.69 14.78
N THR A 8 5.25 -18.25 13.58
CA THR A 8 6.42 -19.08 13.28
C THR A 8 7.68 -18.20 13.32
N PRO A 9 8.66 -18.51 14.17
CA PRO A 9 9.82 -17.64 14.33
C PRO A 9 10.70 -17.63 13.08
N PRO A 10 11.46 -16.54 12.86
CA PRO A 10 12.55 -16.51 11.88
C PRO A 10 13.53 -17.67 12.05
N SER A 11 14.26 -18.02 11.00
CA SER A 11 15.26 -19.09 11.06
C SER A 11 16.45 -18.85 10.16
N VAL A 12 17.56 -19.54 10.41
CA VAL A 12 18.74 -19.50 9.52
C VAL A 12 18.46 -20.05 8.11
N ARG A 13 17.42 -20.87 7.93
CA ARG A 13 16.97 -21.38 6.63
C ARG A 13 15.94 -20.46 5.94
N GLY A 14 15.51 -19.40 6.63
CA GLY A 14 14.43 -18.50 6.23
C GLY A 14 13.03 -19.07 6.50
N THR A 15 12.18 -18.25 7.11
CA THR A 15 10.76 -18.52 7.37
C THR A 15 9.91 -17.59 6.49
N VAL A 16 8.99 -18.14 5.71
CA VAL A 16 7.99 -17.35 4.98
C VAL A 16 6.95 -16.87 5.98
N VAL A 17 6.72 -15.56 6.03
CA VAL A 17 5.74 -14.92 6.93
C VAL A 17 4.78 -14.03 6.16
N MET A 18 3.54 -13.99 6.63
CA MET A 18 2.48 -13.10 6.17
C MET A 18 1.72 -12.57 7.40
N PRO A 19 1.56 -11.24 7.60
CA PRO A 19 2.10 -10.17 6.76
C PRO A 19 3.63 -10.16 6.69
N GLY A 20 4.16 -9.60 5.60
CA GLY A 20 5.60 -9.44 5.39
C GLY A 20 6.24 -8.51 6.41
N ILE A 21 7.55 -8.28 6.27
CA ILE A 21 8.33 -7.47 7.22
C ILE A 21 7.89 -6.00 7.28
N ILE A 22 7.24 -5.51 6.23
CA ILE A 22 6.65 -4.16 6.18
C ILE A 22 5.19 -4.15 6.68
N GLY A 23 4.71 -5.26 7.28
CA GLY A 23 3.34 -5.38 7.78
C GLY A 23 2.29 -5.42 6.68
N GLY A 24 1.03 -5.43 7.12
CA GLY A 24 -0.13 -5.18 6.27
C GLY A 24 -0.39 -3.67 6.23
N ALA A 25 -0.98 -3.13 7.29
CA ALA A 25 -1.03 -1.70 7.55
C ALA A 25 0.31 -1.18 8.10
N ASN A 26 0.69 0.05 7.75
CA ASN A 26 1.97 0.66 8.12
C ASN A 26 1.81 2.18 8.32
N TRP A 27 2.90 2.95 8.24
CA TRP A 27 3.05 4.32 8.72
C TRP A 27 2.10 5.35 8.11
N GLY A 28 1.58 5.12 6.89
CA GLY A 28 0.59 6.03 6.31
C GLY A 28 -0.72 6.06 7.10
N GLY A 29 -0.98 5.06 7.92
CA GLY A 29 -2.15 5.03 8.80
C GLY A 29 -3.47 4.94 8.03
N PRO A 30 -4.59 4.91 8.77
CA PRO A 30 -5.92 4.86 8.18
C PRO A 30 -6.55 6.25 8.07
N ALA A 31 -7.65 6.34 7.31
CA ALA A 31 -8.57 7.47 7.34
C ALA A 31 -9.86 7.06 8.04
N ALA A 32 -10.40 7.91 8.91
CA ALA A 32 -11.64 7.64 9.64
C ALA A 32 -12.72 8.66 9.26
N ASP A 33 -13.92 8.17 8.96
CA ASP A 33 -15.13 8.99 8.86
C ASP A 33 -15.90 8.87 10.18
N PRO A 34 -15.80 9.86 11.09
CA PRO A 34 -16.45 9.79 12.40
C PRO A 34 -17.98 9.91 12.31
N THR A 35 -18.52 10.37 11.18
CA THR A 35 -19.98 10.52 11.01
C THR A 35 -20.68 9.19 10.72
N THR A 36 -19.95 8.24 10.14
CA THR A 36 -20.44 6.89 9.80
C THR A 36 -19.80 5.80 10.66
N GLY A 37 -18.71 6.10 11.37
CA GLY A 37 -17.95 5.11 12.13
C GLY A 37 -17.13 4.17 11.24
N VAL A 38 -16.84 4.57 10.00
CA VAL A 38 -16.09 3.76 9.04
C VAL A 38 -14.61 4.16 9.04
N VAL A 39 -13.73 3.16 8.98
CA VAL A 39 -12.29 3.36 8.84
C VAL A 39 -11.78 2.69 7.56
N TYR A 40 -10.99 3.44 6.79
CA TYR A 40 -10.38 3.04 5.54
C TYR A 40 -8.90 2.76 5.77
N VAL A 41 -8.46 1.52 5.51
CA VAL A 41 -7.10 1.07 5.78
C VAL A 41 -6.46 0.56 4.51
N LYS A 42 -5.32 1.15 4.11
CA LYS A 42 -4.45 0.53 3.10
C LYS A 42 -3.65 -0.60 3.73
N SER A 43 -3.64 -1.75 3.06
CA SER A 43 -2.88 -2.93 3.48
C SER A 43 -1.97 -3.42 2.35
N THR A 44 -0.81 -3.95 2.74
CA THR A 44 0.11 -4.67 1.86
C THR A 44 -0.10 -6.18 1.98
N GLU A 45 -0.30 -6.82 0.84
CA GLU A 45 -0.50 -8.27 0.71
C GLU A 45 0.73 -8.91 0.06
N ARG A 46 1.90 -8.73 0.70
CA ARG A 46 3.17 -9.35 0.28
C ARG A 46 3.82 -10.12 1.44
N PRO A 47 4.11 -11.41 1.25
CA PRO A 47 4.86 -12.18 2.22
C PRO A 47 6.33 -11.74 2.19
N SER A 48 7.07 -12.09 3.25
CA SER A 48 8.52 -11.89 3.29
C SER A 48 9.22 -13.16 3.74
N LEU A 49 10.47 -13.31 3.33
CA LEU A 49 11.35 -14.33 3.86
C LEU A 49 12.12 -13.75 5.04
N MET A 50 11.79 -14.18 6.26
CA MET A 50 12.50 -13.81 7.48
C MET A 50 13.60 -14.84 7.78
N ALA A 51 14.83 -14.47 7.43
CA ALA A 51 16.04 -15.20 7.78
C ALA A 51 16.83 -14.47 8.88
N VAL A 52 17.46 -15.23 9.77
CA VAL A 52 18.43 -14.70 10.74
C VAL A 52 19.81 -15.24 10.42
N GLY A 53 20.84 -14.43 10.63
CA GLY A 53 22.24 -14.81 10.47
C GLY A 53 23.07 -14.22 11.61
N LEU A 54 24.36 -14.59 11.66
CA LEU A 54 25.27 -14.01 12.65
C LEU A 54 25.31 -12.49 12.47
N ALA A 55 25.16 -11.77 13.58
CA ALA A 55 25.24 -10.31 13.58
C ALA A 55 26.70 -9.85 13.56
N ASP A 56 26.93 -8.66 13.01
CA ASP A 56 28.12 -7.89 13.34
C ASP A 56 27.93 -7.32 14.76
N THR A 57 28.55 -7.98 15.74
CA THR A 57 28.40 -7.64 17.17
C THR A 57 29.04 -6.31 17.52
N THR A 58 29.78 -5.67 16.61
CA THR A 58 30.25 -4.28 16.79
C THR A 58 29.13 -3.26 16.56
N ARG A 59 28.04 -3.67 15.90
CA ARG A 59 26.91 -2.79 15.52
C ARG A 59 25.59 -3.17 16.19
N VAL A 60 25.49 -4.41 16.67
CA VAL A 60 24.26 -4.97 17.25
C VAL A 60 24.59 -5.73 18.52
N GLU A 61 23.84 -5.47 19.59
CA GLU A 61 23.94 -6.23 20.83
C GLU A 61 23.14 -7.54 20.69
N GLY A 62 23.77 -8.56 20.11
CA GLY A 62 23.21 -9.91 19.97
C GLY A 62 23.96 -10.78 18.96
N ASP A 63 23.94 -12.10 19.16
CA ASP A 63 24.65 -13.05 18.28
C ASP A 63 24.01 -13.17 16.89
N TYR A 64 22.71 -12.87 16.79
CA TYR A 64 21.94 -12.99 15.56
C TYR A 64 21.21 -11.70 15.23
N ALA A 65 21.24 -11.35 13.94
CA ALA A 65 20.46 -10.27 13.37
C ALA A 65 19.62 -10.80 12.21
N LEU A 66 18.58 -10.05 11.87
CA LEU A 66 17.82 -10.31 10.65
C LEU A 66 18.74 -10.17 9.43
N ASP A 67 18.85 -11.24 8.64
CA ASP A 67 19.57 -11.25 7.39
C ASP A 67 18.80 -10.44 6.34
N ARG A 68 19.30 -9.24 6.05
CA ARG A 68 18.64 -8.31 5.12
C ARG A 68 18.81 -8.68 3.65
N SER A 69 19.73 -9.59 3.33
CA SER A 69 20.01 -10.00 1.95
C SER A 69 18.98 -10.97 1.40
N ARG A 70 18.22 -11.65 2.27
CA ARG A 70 17.30 -12.75 1.91
C ARG A 70 15.83 -12.40 2.10
N ARG A 71 15.46 -11.13 1.98
CA ARG A 71 14.12 -10.63 2.35
C ARG A 71 13.04 -10.88 1.29
N SER A 72 13.43 -10.93 0.01
CA SER A 72 12.46 -11.02 -1.08
C SER A 72 11.99 -12.45 -1.34
N LEU A 73 10.68 -12.58 -1.53
CA LEU A 73 10.01 -13.77 -2.06
C LEU A 73 9.52 -13.45 -3.47
N SER A 74 10.48 -13.33 -4.39
CA SER A 74 10.22 -13.05 -5.79
C SER A 74 11.00 -14.00 -6.69
N LEU A 75 10.41 -14.36 -7.83
CA LEU A 75 11.06 -15.10 -8.90
C LEU A 75 11.09 -14.19 -10.13
N ASP A 76 12.29 -13.85 -10.62
CA ASP A 76 12.48 -12.95 -11.77
C ASP A 76 11.71 -11.62 -11.67
N GLY A 77 11.64 -11.05 -10.45
CA GLY A 77 10.92 -9.80 -10.18
C GLY A 77 9.43 -9.97 -9.86
N LEU A 78 8.84 -11.13 -10.15
CA LEU A 78 7.45 -11.43 -9.82
C LEU A 78 7.27 -11.82 -8.35
N PRO A 79 6.26 -11.28 -7.64
CA PRO A 79 5.86 -11.79 -6.33
C PRO A 79 5.44 -13.26 -6.41
N LEU A 80 5.76 -14.04 -5.38
CA LEU A 80 5.36 -15.46 -5.34
C LEU A 80 3.88 -15.70 -4.98
N ASN A 81 3.19 -14.70 -4.42
CA ASN A 81 1.74 -14.77 -4.18
C ASN A 81 0.95 -14.17 -5.35
N ARG A 82 -0.33 -14.53 -5.47
CA ARG A 82 -1.23 -13.89 -6.45
C ARG A 82 -1.63 -12.48 -6.00
N PRO A 83 -1.96 -11.57 -6.94
CA PRO A 83 -2.58 -10.28 -6.63
C PRO A 83 -3.96 -10.46 -5.95
N PRO A 84 -4.47 -9.43 -5.25
CA PRO A 84 -3.90 -8.09 -5.15
C PRO A 84 -2.71 -8.00 -4.17
N TYR A 85 -1.69 -7.21 -4.50
CA TYR A 85 -0.51 -6.97 -3.63
C TYR A 85 -0.70 -5.80 -2.66
N GLY A 86 -1.72 -4.98 -2.89
CA GLY A 86 -2.09 -3.88 -2.03
C GLY A 86 -3.58 -3.61 -2.17
N THR A 87 -4.24 -3.35 -1.04
CA THR A 87 -5.70 -3.14 -1.00
C THR A 87 -6.07 -1.95 -0.15
N LEU A 88 -7.20 -1.33 -0.46
CA LEU A 88 -7.95 -0.45 0.44
C LEU A 88 -9.13 -1.24 1.01
N THR A 89 -9.34 -1.19 2.32
CA THR A 89 -10.45 -1.88 2.98
C THR A 89 -11.22 -0.90 3.84
N ALA A 90 -12.55 -0.89 3.70
CA ALA A 90 -13.45 -0.17 4.58
C ALA A 90 -13.96 -1.09 5.69
N TYR A 91 -13.79 -0.67 6.94
CA TYR A 91 -14.25 -1.36 8.13
C TYR A 91 -15.31 -0.53 8.83
N ASP A 92 -16.47 -1.12 9.12
CA ASP A 92 -17.44 -0.56 10.05
C ASP A 92 -16.97 -0.86 11.48
N LEU A 93 -16.57 0.17 12.22
CA LEU A 93 -16.10 0.01 13.60
C LEU A 93 -17.23 -0.17 14.62
N ASN A 94 -18.47 0.17 14.27
CA ASN A 94 -19.62 -0.07 15.13
C ASN A 94 -19.99 -1.55 15.14
N ARG A 95 -19.83 -2.23 13.99
CA ARG A 95 -20.19 -3.64 13.80
C ARG A 95 -19.01 -4.60 13.81
N GLY A 96 -17.79 -4.11 13.56
CA GLY A 96 -16.61 -4.95 13.38
C GLY A 96 -16.61 -5.72 12.06
N GLU A 97 -17.19 -5.16 11.01
CA GLU A 97 -17.40 -5.80 9.72
C GLU A 97 -16.57 -5.14 8.61
N ILE A 98 -16.20 -5.91 7.60
CA ILE A 98 -15.65 -5.38 6.35
C ILE A 98 -16.83 -5.01 5.46
N LEU A 99 -16.90 -3.75 5.03
CA LEU A 99 -17.92 -3.27 4.10
C LEU A 99 -17.54 -3.62 2.66
N TRP A 100 -16.30 -3.32 2.29
CA TRP A 100 -15.72 -3.65 0.98
C TRP A 100 -14.20 -3.69 1.06
N ARG A 101 -13.59 -4.31 0.05
CA ARG A 101 -12.13 -4.46 -0.07
C ARG A 101 -11.72 -4.46 -1.54
N GLU A 102 -10.94 -3.46 -1.92
CA GLU A 102 -10.57 -3.22 -3.32
C GLU A 102 -9.06 -3.13 -3.51
N ALA A 103 -8.58 -3.55 -4.68
CA ALA A 103 -7.19 -3.41 -5.06
C ALA A 103 -6.86 -1.93 -5.38
N VAL A 104 -5.71 -1.44 -4.89
CA VAL A 104 -5.29 -0.04 -5.08
C VAL A 104 -3.94 0.04 -5.79
N GLY A 105 -3.92 0.72 -6.93
CA GLY A 105 -2.74 0.84 -7.78
C GLY A 105 -2.55 -0.33 -8.73
N ASP A 106 -1.70 -0.12 -9.71
CA ASP A 106 -1.24 -1.14 -10.64
C ASP A 106 0.28 -1.05 -10.80
N ASP A 107 0.90 -2.17 -11.21
CA ASP A 107 2.34 -2.25 -11.44
C ASP A 107 2.58 -2.75 -12.87
N PRO A 108 2.84 -1.85 -13.84
CA PRO A 108 3.01 -2.21 -15.24
C PRO A 108 4.17 -3.18 -15.49
N GLU A 109 5.24 -3.11 -14.70
CA GLU A 109 6.38 -4.03 -14.82
C GLU A 109 5.99 -5.46 -14.45
N ILE A 110 5.20 -5.62 -13.38
CA ILE A 110 4.66 -6.94 -13.03
C ILE A 110 3.61 -7.39 -14.05
N ARG A 111 2.66 -6.52 -14.42
CA ARG A 111 1.54 -6.88 -15.32
C ARG A 111 2.03 -7.34 -16.69
N SER A 112 3.03 -6.67 -17.25
CA SER A 112 3.56 -6.96 -18.59
C SER A 112 4.63 -8.06 -18.60
N HIS A 113 4.92 -8.68 -17.45
CA HIS A 113 5.95 -9.69 -17.36
C HIS A 113 5.65 -10.93 -18.23
N PRO A 114 6.61 -11.44 -19.06
CA PRO A 114 6.36 -12.54 -20.00
C PRO A 114 5.80 -13.81 -19.36
N ALA A 115 6.23 -14.14 -18.14
CA ALA A 115 5.73 -15.32 -17.42
C ALA A 115 4.23 -15.23 -17.01
N LEU A 116 3.59 -14.06 -17.16
CA LEU A 116 2.16 -13.85 -16.93
C LEU A 116 1.35 -13.75 -18.23
N GLU A 117 1.96 -13.99 -19.40
CA GLU A 117 1.23 -13.99 -20.67
C GLU A 117 0.09 -15.02 -20.65
N GLY A 118 -1.13 -14.55 -20.96
CA GLY A 118 -2.33 -15.38 -20.92
C GLY A 118 -2.89 -15.67 -19.52
N ALA A 119 -2.30 -15.12 -18.46
CA ALA A 119 -2.87 -15.21 -17.12
C ALA A 119 -4.13 -14.37 -16.97
N ASP A 120 -5.12 -14.89 -16.24
CA ASP A 120 -6.32 -14.16 -15.83
C ASP A 120 -5.96 -13.22 -14.67
N LEU A 121 -5.63 -11.97 -15.00
CA LEU A 121 -5.22 -10.94 -14.04
C LEU A 121 -6.40 -10.04 -13.68
N PRO A 122 -6.52 -9.62 -12.41
CA PRO A 122 -7.54 -8.65 -12.01
C PRO A 122 -7.31 -7.29 -12.71
N GLU A 123 -8.36 -6.46 -12.71
CA GLU A 123 -8.32 -5.10 -13.25
C GLU A 123 -7.15 -4.29 -12.68
N ARG A 124 -6.92 -4.38 -11.37
CA ARG A 124 -5.76 -3.80 -10.68
C ARG A 124 -4.98 -4.88 -9.93
N LEU A 125 -3.67 -4.93 -10.10
CA LEU A 125 -2.80 -5.85 -9.36
C LEU A 125 -2.63 -5.42 -7.90
N GLY A 126 -2.92 -4.17 -7.56
CA GLY A 126 -2.60 -3.59 -6.27
C GLY A 126 -1.10 -3.35 -6.10
N VAL A 127 -0.73 -2.29 -5.41
CA VAL A 127 0.67 -1.96 -5.14
C VAL A 127 0.96 -2.06 -3.65
N ALA A 128 1.94 -2.90 -3.32
CA ALA A 128 2.47 -3.01 -1.97
C ALA A 128 3.12 -1.70 -1.54
N GLY A 129 2.85 -1.25 -0.32
CA GLY A 129 3.39 -0.01 0.20
C GLY A 129 2.51 0.62 1.25
N ALA A 130 3.05 1.66 1.88
CA ALA A 130 2.49 2.27 3.06
C ALA A 130 1.72 3.62 2.91
N PRO A 131 1.52 4.25 1.72
CA PRO A 131 0.84 5.55 1.68
C PRO A 131 -0.60 5.43 2.17
N GLY A 132 -0.98 6.26 3.13
CA GLY A 132 -2.31 6.23 3.75
C GLY A 132 -3.36 7.01 2.97
N PRO A 133 -4.64 6.73 3.20
CA PRO A 133 -5.73 7.49 2.61
C PRO A 133 -6.05 8.77 3.39
N ILE A 134 -6.85 9.65 2.76
CA ILE A 134 -7.74 10.60 3.43
C ILE A 134 -9.18 10.33 3.01
N VAL A 135 -10.14 10.64 3.88
CA VAL A 135 -11.57 10.60 3.57
C VAL A 135 -12.15 12.00 3.69
N THR A 136 -13.10 12.33 2.81
CA THR A 136 -13.76 13.64 2.77
C THR A 136 -15.27 13.50 2.99
N ALA A 137 -15.90 14.55 3.50
CA ALA A 137 -17.36 14.61 3.65
C ALA A 137 -18.12 14.54 2.31
N GLY A 138 -17.44 14.80 1.19
CA GLY A 138 -17.99 14.69 -0.16
C GLY A 138 -18.17 13.25 -0.67
N GLY A 139 -17.93 12.23 0.15
CA GLY A 139 -18.12 10.84 -0.24
C GLY A 139 -16.90 10.16 -0.87
N LEU A 140 -15.73 10.80 -0.80
CA LEU A 140 -14.52 10.31 -1.48
C LEU A 140 -13.40 9.93 -0.51
N VAL A 141 -12.71 8.83 -0.82
CA VAL A 141 -11.45 8.39 -0.21
C VAL A 141 -10.32 8.56 -1.23
N PHE A 142 -9.34 9.39 -0.90
CA PHE A 142 -8.18 9.63 -1.76
C PHE A 142 -6.95 8.89 -1.24
N LEU A 143 -6.27 8.15 -2.10
CA LEU A 143 -4.97 7.55 -1.81
C LEU A 143 -4.25 7.15 -3.10
N THR A 144 -2.97 6.81 -2.96
CA THR A 144 -2.20 6.13 -4.00
C THR A 144 -2.03 4.65 -3.66
N GLY A 145 -1.74 3.83 -4.67
CA GLY A 145 -1.20 2.48 -4.43
C GLY A 145 0.26 2.50 -3.94
N GLY A 146 0.95 3.63 -4.10
CA GLY A 146 2.42 3.71 -4.05
C GLY A 146 3.09 3.70 -5.43
N GLY A 147 2.30 3.84 -6.50
CA GLY A 147 2.73 4.06 -7.88
C GLY A 147 2.64 5.54 -8.28
N ASP A 148 2.25 5.81 -9.51
CA ASP A 148 2.20 7.12 -10.18
C ASP A 148 0.76 7.64 -10.40
N VAL A 149 -0.22 7.09 -9.67
CA VAL A 149 -1.63 7.51 -9.75
C VAL A 149 -2.17 7.85 -8.37
N LEU A 150 -2.88 8.97 -8.27
CA LEU A 150 -3.77 9.30 -7.17
C LEU A 150 -5.20 8.88 -7.55
N TYR A 151 -5.81 8.05 -6.72
CA TYR A 151 -7.16 7.56 -6.92
C TYR A 151 -8.16 8.30 -6.03
N ALA A 152 -9.38 8.48 -6.51
CA ALA A 152 -10.54 8.83 -5.71
C ALA A 152 -11.53 7.66 -5.74
N PHE A 153 -11.70 7.01 -4.58
CA PHE A 153 -12.65 5.94 -4.37
C PHE A 153 -13.97 6.50 -3.82
N ASP A 154 -15.09 5.97 -4.28
CA ASP A 154 -16.37 6.12 -3.60
C ASP A 154 -16.29 5.48 -2.21
N LYS A 155 -16.64 6.24 -1.17
CA LYS A 155 -16.45 5.80 0.22
C LYS A 155 -17.39 4.67 0.63
N GLU A 156 -18.52 4.50 -0.05
CA GLU A 156 -19.58 3.55 0.30
C GLU A 156 -19.38 2.22 -0.43
N THR A 157 -18.96 2.28 -1.69
CA THR A 157 -18.88 1.11 -2.59
C THR A 157 -17.45 0.63 -2.83
N GLY A 158 -16.44 1.50 -2.70
CA GLY A 158 -15.07 1.20 -3.11
C GLY A 158 -14.84 1.30 -4.63
N GLU A 159 -15.80 1.78 -5.41
CA GLU A 159 -15.60 2.02 -6.84
C GLU A 159 -14.58 3.16 -7.05
N VAL A 160 -13.70 3.03 -8.04
CA VAL A 160 -12.82 4.13 -8.45
C VAL A 160 -13.63 5.08 -9.32
N LEU A 161 -13.84 6.31 -8.83
CA LEU A 161 -14.59 7.34 -9.55
C LEU A 161 -13.69 8.28 -10.35
N TRP A 162 -12.40 8.37 -9.98
CA TRP A 162 -11.45 9.23 -10.66
C TRP A 162 -10.00 8.78 -10.42
N GLU A 163 -9.17 9.04 -11.43
CA GLU A 163 -7.72 8.80 -11.41
C GLU A 163 -6.99 10.06 -11.87
N GLY A 164 -5.94 10.43 -11.15
CA GLY A 164 -5.05 11.54 -11.49
C GLY A 164 -3.62 11.06 -11.63
N GLU A 165 -3.04 11.27 -12.80
CA GLU A 165 -1.62 11.00 -13.05
C GLU A 165 -0.73 11.87 -12.15
N LEU A 166 0.33 11.24 -11.65
CA LEU A 166 1.37 11.88 -10.86
C LEU A 166 2.67 11.90 -11.68
N PRO A 167 3.43 13.00 -11.65
CA PRO A 167 4.68 13.12 -12.38
C PRO A 167 5.83 12.28 -11.78
N GLY A 168 5.53 11.49 -10.76
CA GLY A 168 6.48 10.66 -10.03
C GLY A 168 5.76 9.85 -8.96
N ARG A 169 6.50 8.95 -8.31
CA ARG A 169 5.93 8.03 -7.31
C ARG A 169 5.22 8.78 -6.19
N GLY A 170 3.91 8.58 -6.06
CA GLY A 170 3.10 9.07 -4.95
C GLY A 170 3.22 8.12 -3.77
N TYR A 171 4.23 8.31 -2.91
CA TYR A 171 4.42 7.48 -1.72
C TYR A 171 4.09 8.22 -0.41
N ALA A 172 3.57 9.44 -0.50
CA ALA A 172 3.08 10.24 0.62
C ALA A 172 1.57 10.03 0.83
N ASN A 173 1.08 10.47 2.00
CA ASN A 173 -0.35 10.63 2.22
C ASN A 173 -0.83 11.91 1.51
N PRO A 174 -1.97 11.89 0.80
CA PRO A 174 -2.60 13.12 0.33
C PRO A 174 -3.12 13.95 1.51
N MET A 175 -3.39 15.22 1.26
CA MET A 175 -4.09 16.13 2.17
C MET A 175 -5.10 16.97 1.40
N THR A 176 -6.05 17.59 2.10
CA THR A 176 -7.01 18.51 1.49
C THR A 176 -7.11 19.82 2.29
N TYR A 177 -7.42 20.92 1.60
CA TYR A 177 -7.58 22.24 2.17
C TYR A 177 -8.53 23.11 1.35
N ALA A 178 -9.05 24.17 1.98
CA ALA A 178 -9.83 25.21 1.32
C ALA A 178 -8.92 26.37 0.88
N THR A 179 -9.18 26.91 -0.31
CA THR A 179 -8.51 28.10 -0.84
C THR A 179 -9.27 29.37 -0.50
N SER A 180 -8.60 30.53 -0.60
CA SER A 180 -9.22 31.83 -0.29
C SER A 180 -10.38 32.20 -1.20
N ASP A 181 -10.45 31.63 -2.40
CA ASP A 181 -11.57 31.74 -3.35
C ASP A 181 -12.69 30.72 -3.10
N GLY A 182 -12.65 29.98 -1.99
CA GLY A 182 -13.71 29.06 -1.56
C GLY A 182 -13.67 27.66 -2.19
N GLY A 183 -12.64 27.36 -3.00
CA GLY A 183 -12.47 26.04 -3.60
C GLY A 183 -11.79 25.03 -2.66
N GLN A 184 -12.12 23.75 -2.79
CA GLN A 184 -11.35 22.68 -2.16
C GLN A 184 -10.23 22.21 -3.09
N ARG A 185 -9.08 21.84 -2.52
CA ARG A 185 -7.95 21.24 -3.24
C ARG A 185 -7.49 19.97 -2.54
N VAL A 186 -6.97 19.03 -3.33
CA VAL A 186 -6.28 17.83 -2.83
C VAL A 186 -4.82 17.93 -3.25
N ALA A 187 -3.90 17.80 -2.32
CA ALA A 187 -2.47 17.91 -2.56
C ALA A 187 -1.73 16.65 -2.13
N ILE A 188 -0.67 16.30 -2.85
CA ILE A 188 0.18 15.15 -2.54
C ILE A 188 1.63 15.43 -2.95
N ALA A 189 2.58 15.04 -2.09
CA ALA A 189 3.99 15.03 -2.41
C ALA A 189 4.36 13.77 -3.21
N THR A 190 5.13 13.93 -4.28
CA THR A 190 5.55 12.86 -5.18
C THR A 190 7.06 12.90 -5.39
N GLY A 191 7.64 11.78 -5.81
CA GLY A 191 9.06 11.69 -6.14
C GLY A 191 9.97 11.46 -4.92
N SER A 192 11.27 11.67 -5.15
CA SER A 192 12.32 11.52 -4.14
C SER A 192 13.53 12.37 -4.51
N GLY A 193 14.26 12.89 -3.51
CA GLY A 193 15.44 13.73 -3.77
C GLY A 193 15.06 14.97 -4.59
N ASP A 194 15.86 15.29 -5.60
CA ASP A 194 15.66 16.48 -6.45
C ASP A 194 14.39 16.42 -7.32
N GLU A 195 13.82 15.23 -7.52
CA GLU A 195 12.58 15.03 -8.28
C GLU A 195 11.31 15.19 -7.42
N THR A 196 11.46 15.69 -6.18
CA THR A 196 10.31 15.87 -5.28
C THR A 196 9.41 16.99 -5.78
N ARG A 197 8.11 16.74 -5.92
CA ARG A 197 7.11 17.73 -6.35
C ARG A 197 5.90 17.70 -5.43
N LEU A 198 5.27 18.86 -5.23
CA LEU A 198 3.94 18.96 -4.64
C LEU A 198 2.92 19.12 -5.77
N VAL A 199 2.03 18.15 -5.93
CA VAL A 199 0.98 18.15 -6.94
C VAL A 199 -0.33 18.54 -6.27
N VAL A 200 -1.11 19.42 -6.92
CA VAL A 200 -2.39 19.90 -6.39
C VAL A 200 -3.49 19.75 -7.44
N PHE A 201 -4.57 19.08 -7.05
CA PHE A 201 -5.76 18.85 -7.85
C PHE A 201 -6.93 19.70 -7.32
N GLY A 202 -7.82 20.09 -8.23
CA GLY A 202 -9.03 20.83 -7.92
C GLY A 202 -10.00 20.79 -9.09
N LEU A 203 -11.29 21.02 -8.81
CA LEU A 203 -12.28 21.16 -9.86
C LEU A 203 -12.03 22.41 -10.71
N PRO A 204 -12.39 22.40 -12.01
CA PRO A 204 -12.44 23.62 -12.82
C PRO A 204 -13.29 24.70 -12.13
N ARG A 205 -12.95 25.96 -12.38
CA ARG A 205 -13.76 27.11 -11.97
C ARG A 205 -14.84 27.40 -13.01
#